data_AF-A0A963PZG2-F1
#
_entry.id   AF-A0A963PZG2-F1
#
_cell.length_a   1.000
_cell.length_b   1.000
_cell.length_c   1.000
_cell.angle_alpha   90.00
_cell.angle_beta   90.00
_cell.angle_gamma   90.00
#
_symmetry.space_group_name_H-M   'P 1'
#
loop_
_entity.id
_entity.type
_entity.pdbx_description
1 polymer ?
#
loop_
_entity_poly.entity_id
_entity_poly.type
_entity_poly.pdbx_seq_one_letter_code
_entity_poly.pdbx_strand_id
1 'polypeptide(L)'
;MAAASALHVTVACAPGPRQVLEIALELPPGSCVRDALAAADLARACPELDLDACTVAVGGRKAGPEQPLREHDRVEVLRPLVVDPKVARRERFSRQGARTAGLFAKRRPGAKPGY
;
A
#
# COMPACT_ATOMS: atom_id res chain seq x y z
N MET A 1 2.77 -23.90 32.27
CA MET A 1 2.97 -22.65 31.52
C MET A 1 2.43 -22.86 30.13
N ALA A 2 1.25 -22.31 29.80
CA ALA A 2 0.66 -22.46 28.47
C ALA A 2 1.67 -22.00 27.41
N ALA A 3 1.94 -22.85 26.42
CA ALA A 3 2.79 -22.50 25.29
C ALA A 3 2.17 -21.27 24.61
N ALA A 4 2.88 -20.15 24.61
CA ALA A 4 2.46 -18.97 23.89
C ALA A 4 2.52 -19.32 22.39
N SER A 5 1.37 -19.52 21.75
CA SER A 5 1.28 -19.90 20.33
C SER A 5 1.85 -18.79 19.47
N ALA A 6 2.78 -19.09 18.56
CA ALA A 6 3.33 -18.10 17.64
C ALA A 6 2.24 -17.35 16.87
N LEU A 7 2.50 -16.08 16.56
CA LEU A 7 1.70 -15.22 15.69
C LEU A 7 2.17 -15.37 14.25
N HIS A 8 1.27 -15.72 13.34
CA HIS A 8 1.57 -15.77 11.90
C HIS A 8 1.15 -14.46 11.25
N VAL A 9 2.10 -13.72 10.68
CA VAL A 9 1.84 -12.44 10.02
C VAL A 9 2.54 -12.37 8.68
N THR A 10 2.10 -11.45 7.83
CA THR A 10 2.73 -11.22 6.52
C THR A 10 3.19 -9.76 6.41
N VAL A 11 4.45 -9.56 6.04
CA VAL A 11 4.97 -8.23 5.66
C VAL A 11 4.98 -8.12 4.15
N ALA A 12 4.37 -7.07 3.60
CA ALA A 12 4.31 -6.82 2.16
C ALA A 12 4.96 -5.49 1.77
N CYS A 13 5.91 -5.51 0.83
CA CYS A 13 6.44 -4.32 0.15
C CYS A 13 6.12 -4.35 -1.35
N ALA A 14 5.93 -3.18 -1.94
CA ALA A 14 5.78 -3.01 -3.39
C ALA A 14 6.96 -2.20 -3.94
N PRO A 15 8.10 -2.84 -4.27
CA PRO A 15 9.32 -2.14 -4.69
C PRO A 15 9.13 -1.36 -5.99
N GLY A 16 8.32 -1.89 -6.91
CA GLY A 16 8.08 -1.29 -8.22
C GLY A 16 6.64 -1.47 -8.72
N PRO A 17 6.29 -0.85 -9.87
CA PRO A 17 5.00 -1.04 -10.49
C PRO A 17 4.75 -2.52 -10.81
N ARG A 18 3.60 -3.05 -10.37
CA ARG A 18 3.20 -4.46 -10.57
C ARG A 18 4.12 -5.49 -9.89
N GLN A 19 4.91 -5.06 -8.91
CA GLN A 19 5.73 -5.95 -8.10
C GLN A 19 5.20 -5.92 -6.66
N VAL A 20 5.04 -7.10 -6.08
CA VAL A 20 4.68 -7.30 -4.68
C VAL A 20 5.60 -8.36 -4.13
N LEU A 21 6.30 -8.03 -3.05
CA LEU A 21 7.05 -8.98 -2.24
C LEU A 21 6.26 -9.20 -0.95
N GLU A 22 6.07 -10.46 -0.59
CA GLU A 22 5.41 -10.86 0.66
C GLU A 22 6.33 -11.80 1.43
N ILE A 23 6.50 -11.52 2.72
CA ILE A 23 7.34 -12.27 3.64
C ILE A 23 6.44 -12.76 4.76
N ALA A 24 6.20 -14.07 4.80
CA ALA A 24 5.50 -14.72 5.91
C ALA A 24 6.45 -14.85 7.11
N LEU A 25 5.96 -14.49 8.30
CA LEU A 25 6.72 -14.50 9.53
C LEU A 25 5.94 -15.22 10.63
N GLU A 26 6.68 -15.94 11.47
CA GLU A 26 6.24 -16.45 12.76
C GLU A 26 6.90 -15.60 13.85
N LEU A 27 6.10 -14.92 14.67
CA LEU A 27 6.56 -14.01 15.71
C LEU A 27 6.06 -14.45 17.09
N PRO A 28 6.76 -14.11 18.18
CA PRO A 28 6.25 -14.33 19.53
C PRO A 28 4.93 -13.58 19.77
N PRO A 29 4.04 -14.11 20.63
CA PRO A 29 2.85 -13.38 21.09
C PRO A 29 3.20 -12.03 21.70
N GLY A 30 2.39 -11.03 21.36
CA GLY A 30 2.60 -9.65 21.81
C GLY A 30 3.54 -8.83 20.93
N SER A 31 4.10 -9.41 19.86
CA SER A 31 4.87 -8.65 18.88
C SER A 31 4.07 -7.51 18.24
N CYS A 32 4.78 -6.45 17.88
CA CYS A 32 4.25 -5.25 17.26
C CYS A 32 4.76 -5.08 15.82
N VAL A 33 4.26 -4.04 15.14
CA VAL A 33 4.65 -3.69 13.78
C VAL A 33 6.18 -3.55 13.63
N ARG A 34 6.86 -2.95 14.60
CA ARG A 34 8.33 -2.80 14.61
C ARG A 34 9.04 -4.15 14.55
N ASP A 35 8.57 -5.13 15.31
CA ASP A 35 9.17 -6.46 15.38
C ASP A 35 9.03 -7.19 14.04
N ALA A 36 7.87 -7.08 13.40
CA ALA A 36 7.64 -7.66 12.08
C ALA A 36 8.54 -7.02 11.01
N LEU A 37 8.70 -5.69 11.03
CA LEU A 37 9.58 -5.00 10.08
C LEU A 37 11.06 -5.36 10.29
N ALA A 38 11.49 -5.51 11.54
CA ALA A 38 12.84 -5.95 11.87
C ALA A 38 13.10 -7.41 11.40
N ALA A 39 12.14 -8.30 11.65
CA ALA A 39 12.24 -9.71 11.24
C ALA A 39 12.19 -9.90 9.71
N ALA A 40 11.46 -9.04 9.00
CA ALA A 40 11.38 -9.06 7.54
C ALA A 40 12.67 -8.61 6.84
N ASP A 41 13.56 -7.88 7.53
CA ASP A 41 14.83 -7.35 6.98
C ASP A 41 14.65 -6.71 5.59
N LEU A 42 13.69 -5.78 5.49
CA LEU A 42 13.30 -5.17 4.21
C LEU A 42 14.43 -4.39 3.55
N ALA A 43 15.41 -3.90 4.31
CA ALA A 43 16.58 -3.23 3.75
C ALA A 43 17.38 -4.18 2.84
N ARG A 44 17.43 -5.47 3.19
CA ARG A 44 18.05 -6.51 2.36
C ARG A 44 17.12 -7.02 1.26
N ALA A 45 15.82 -7.19 1.58
CA ALA A 45 14.86 -7.82 0.68
C ALA A 45 14.32 -6.88 -0.42
N CYS A 46 14.29 -5.57 -0.13
CA CYS A 46 13.69 -4.51 -0.94
C CYS A 46 14.67 -3.30 -0.98
N PRO A 47 15.96 -3.44 -1.41
CA PRO A 47 16.98 -2.39 -1.32
C PRO A 47 16.69 -1.12 -2.14
N GLU A 48 15.80 -1.22 -3.13
CA GLU A 48 15.33 -0.10 -3.95
C GLU A 48 14.32 0.83 -3.21
N LEU A 49 13.80 0.40 -2.05
CA LEU A 49 12.87 1.18 -1.25
C LEU A 49 13.61 2.06 -0.24
N ASP A 50 13.32 3.36 -0.30
CA ASP A 50 13.58 4.26 0.83
C ASP A 50 12.55 3.99 1.93
N LEU A 51 12.95 3.16 2.91
CA LEU A 51 12.09 2.74 4.01
C LEU A 51 11.72 3.91 4.94
N ASP A 52 12.59 4.93 5.06
CA ASP A 52 12.34 6.09 5.92
C ASP A 52 11.22 6.99 5.35
N ALA A 53 11.09 7.02 4.02
CA ALA A 53 10.01 7.72 3.34
C ALA A 53 8.69 6.92 3.26
N CYS A 54 8.70 5.64 3.63
CA CYS A 54 7.53 4.77 3.55
C CYS A 54 6.57 4.98 4.72
N THR A 55 5.28 4.74 4.47
CA THR A 55 4.26 4.66 5.51
C THR A 55 3.89 3.21 5.77
N VAL A 56 3.70 2.84 7.02
CA VAL A 56 3.28 1.50 7.41
C VAL A 56 1.77 1.47 7.64
N ALA A 57 1.13 0.38 7.22
CA ALA A 57 -0.26 0.09 7.47
C ALA A 57 -0.45 -1.35 7.94
N VAL A 58 -1.54 -1.62 8.67
CA VAL A 58 -2.02 -2.96 8.99
C VAL A 58 -3.42 -3.10 8.44
N GLY A 59 -3.63 -4.04 7.52
CA GLY A 59 -4.93 -4.26 6.86
C GLY A 59 -5.52 -2.99 6.22
N GLY A 60 -4.70 -2.25 5.47
CA GLY A 60 -5.10 -1.02 4.77
C GLY A 60 -5.31 0.22 5.65
N ARG A 61 -5.00 0.16 6.96
CA ARG A 61 -5.08 1.31 7.87
C ARG A 61 -3.70 1.71 8.36
N LYS A 62 -3.40 3.02 8.34
CA LYS A 62 -2.12 3.55 8.84
C LYS A 62 -1.85 3.04 10.26
N ALA A 63 -0.67 2.50 10.47
CA ALA A 63 -0.25 1.89 11.73
C ALA A 63 1.03 2.56 12.24
N GLY A 64 1.15 2.65 13.56
CA GLY A 64 2.39 3.04 14.22
C GLY A 64 3.31 1.83 14.48
N PRO A 65 4.60 2.05 14.75
CA PRO A 65 5.56 0.97 15.02
C PRO A 65 5.19 0.14 16.26
N GLU A 66 4.56 0.75 17.27
CA GLU A 66 4.17 0.08 18.53
C GLU A 66 2.80 -0.59 18.46
N GLN A 67 2.12 -0.55 17.31
CA GLN A 67 0.81 -1.19 17.21
C GLN A 67 0.97 -2.71 17.38
N PRO A 68 0.24 -3.34 18.33
CA PRO A 68 0.31 -4.78 18.53
C PRO A 68 -0.31 -5.52 17.34
N LEU A 69 0.33 -6.60 16.92
CA LEU A 69 -0.13 -7.44 15.84
C LEU A 69 -1.04 -8.57 16.34
N ARG A 70 -1.87 -9.05 15.43
CA ARG A 70 -2.78 -10.18 15.63
C ARG A 70 -2.50 -11.26 14.60
N GLU A 71 -3.07 -12.43 14.85
CA GLU A 71 -2.98 -13.56 13.93
C GLU A 71 -3.48 -13.17 12.53
N HIS A 72 -2.69 -13.52 11.53
CA HIS A 72 -2.89 -13.23 10.11
C HIS A 72 -2.92 -11.74 9.74
N ASP A 73 -2.42 -10.86 10.59
CA ASP A 73 -2.26 -9.46 10.22
C ASP A 73 -1.29 -9.32 9.04
N ARG A 74 -1.64 -8.41 8.14
CA ARG A 74 -0.80 -8.01 7.01
C ARG A 74 -0.24 -6.62 7.26
N VAL A 75 1.06 -6.54 7.45
CA VAL A 75 1.83 -5.31 7.59
C VAL A 75 2.26 -4.86 6.20
N GLU A 76 1.87 -3.66 5.81
CA GLU A 76 2.06 -3.12 4.46
C GLU A 76 3.02 -1.93 4.50
N VAL A 77 4.09 -2.00 3.72
CA VAL A 77 5.05 -0.89 3.56
C VAL A 77 4.73 -0.15 2.26
N LEU A 78 4.12 1.02 2.43
CA LEU A 78 3.54 1.83 1.36
C LEU A 78 4.48 2.96 0.95
N ARG A 79 4.84 3.01 -0.33
CA ARG A 79 5.64 4.10 -0.91
C ARG A 79 4.88 5.43 -0.85
N PRO A 80 5.59 6.56 -0.68
CA PRO A 80 4.98 7.87 -0.78
C PRO A 80 4.38 8.09 -2.18
N LEU A 81 3.30 8.86 -2.25
CA LEU A 81 2.69 9.22 -3.51
C LEU A 81 3.60 10.21 -4.26
N VAL A 82 3.91 9.91 -5.53
CA VAL A 82 4.73 10.79 -6.40
C VAL A 82 3.99 12.08 -6.75
N VAL A 83 2.66 11.99 -6.91
CA VAL A 83 1.79 13.12 -7.23
C VAL A 83 0.46 12.91 -6.54
N ASP A 84 -0.16 14.01 -6.09
CA ASP A 84 -1.52 13.95 -5.54
C ASP A 84 -2.47 13.32 -6.58
N PRO A 85 -3.29 12.33 -6.19
CA PRO A 85 -4.16 11.63 -7.13
C PRO A 85 -5.16 12.54 -7.87
N LYS A 86 -5.60 13.65 -7.26
CA LYS A 86 -6.51 14.60 -7.92
C LYS A 86 -5.77 15.42 -8.97
N VAL A 87 -4.54 15.83 -8.68
CA VAL A 87 -3.67 16.50 -9.65
C VAL A 87 -3.38 15.57 -10.83
N ALA A 88 -2.94 14.33 -10.56
CA ALA A 88 -2.69 13.32 -11.59
C ALA A 88 -3.92 13.07 -12.47
N ARG A 89 -5.10 12.98 -11.86
CA ARG A 89 -6.37 12.83 -12.56
C ARG A 89 -6.68 14.04 -13.46
N ARG A 90 -6.49 15.27 -12.94
CA ARG A 90 -6.73 16.51 -13.70
C ARG A 90 -5.81 16.60 -14.91
N GLU A 91 -4.52 16.36 -14.71
CA GLU A 91 -3.53 16.39 -15.80
C GLU A 91 -3.80 15.31 -16.86
N ARG A 92 -4.17 14.10 -16.43
CA ARG A 92 -4.57 13.03 -17.36
C ARG A 92 -5.78 13.45 -18.21
N PHE A 93 -6.79 14.07 -17.60
CA PHE A 93 -7.95 14.58 -18.34
C PHE A 93 -7.56 15.67 -19.35
N SER A 94 -6.73 16.63 -18.94
CA SER A 94 -6.23 17.70 -19.83
C SER A 94 -5.41 17.14 -21.01
N ARG A 95 -4.56 16.12 -20.78
CA ARG A 95 -3.73 15.49 -21.82
C ARG A 95 -4.52 14.59 -22.77
N GLN A 96 -5.46 13.78 -22.26
CA GLN A 96 -6.28 12.90 -23.10
C GLN A 96 -7.38 13.65 -23.86
N GLY A 97 -7.74 14.86 -23.39
CA GLY A 97 -8.82 15.67 -23.94
C GLY A 97 -10.20 15.02 -23.71
N ALA A 98 -11.25 15.84 -23.77
CA ALA A 98 -12.64 15.35 -23.66
C ALA A 98 -13.06 14.38 -24.78
N ARG A 99 -12.22 14.20 -25.82
CA ARG A 99 -12.54 13.46 -27.05
C ARG A 99 -12.17 11.98 -27.00
N THR A 100 -11.21 11.57 -26.16
CA THR A 100 -10.66 10.20 -26.20
C THR A 100 -11.06 9.36 -24.99
N ALA A 101 -11.42 9.97 -23.86
CA ALA A 101 -11.90 9.24 -22.69
C ALA A 101 -13.38 8.87 -22.87
N GLY A 102 -13.67 7.57 -22.97
CA GLY A 102 -14.98 6.97 -23.26
C GLY A 102 -16.17 7.44 -22.40
N LEU A 103 -15.91 8.15 -21.29
CA LEU A 103 -16.95 8.67 -20.41
C LEU A 103 -17.81 9.78 -21.05
N PHE A 104 -17.25 10.54 -22.01
CA PHE A 104 -18.00 11.56 -22.78
C PHE A 104 -17.92 11.36 -24.30
N ALA A 105 -17.30 10.26 -24.76
CA ALA A 105 -17.09 10.00 -26.19
C ALA A 105 -18.41 9.79 -26.95
N LYS A 106 -19.45 9.30 -26.27
CA LYS A 106 -20.82 9.22 -26.81
C LYS A 106 -21.71 10.26 -26.14
N ARG A 107 -21.72 11.49 -26.67
CA ARG A 107 -22.78 12.45 -26.33
C ARG A 107 -24.10 11.98 -26.94
N ARG A 108 -25.17 11.93 -26.15
CA ARG A 108 -26.53 11.81 -26.70
C ARG A 108 -26.84 13.08 -27.51
N PRO A 109 -27.59 13.00 -28.63
CA PRO A 109 -28.06 14.19 -29.32
C PRO A 109 -28.82 15.10 -28.33
N GLY A 110 -28.39 16.36 -28.19
CA GLY A 110 -29.00 17.34 -27.28
C GLY A 110 -28.44 17.41 -25.84
N ALA A 111 -27.33 16.72 -25.52
CA ALA A 111 -26.72 16.82 -24.18
C ALA A 111 -26.17 18.23 -23.87
N LYS A 112 -26.44 18.74 -22.67
CA LYS A 112 -25.93 20.02 -22.19
C LYS A 112 -24.42 19.94 -21.96
N PRO A 113 -23.65 21.03 -22.14
CA PRO A 113 -22.22 21.01 -21.84
C PRO A 113 -22.00 20.70 -20.35
N GLY A 114 -21.31 19.60 -20.05
CA GLY A 114 -20.92 19.22 -18.69
C GLY A 114 -21.62 17.99 -18.09
N TYR A 115 -22.63 17.43 -18.76
CA TYR A 115 -23.32 16.19 -18.36
C TYR A 115 -23.59 15.26 -19.56
#